data_AF-F0SIH5-F1
#
_entry.id   AF-F0SIH5-F1
#
_cell.length_a   1.000
_cell.length_b   1.000
_cell.length_c   1.000
_cell.angle_alpha   90.00
_cell.angle_beta   90.00
_cell.angle_gamma   90.00
#
_symmetry.space_group_name_H-M   'P 1'
#
loop_
_entity.id
_entity.type
_entity.pdbx_description
1 polymer ?
#
loop_
_entity_poly.entity_id
_entity_poly.type
_entity_poly.pdbx_seq_one_letter_code
_entity_poly.pdbx_strand_id
1 'polypeptide(L)'
;MPAVRRKFENGGEVQDLILEAVQRLSAGELIGIPSQLGYIGVAKGVRSPDESEPGWTALASEACQSAAPQLRWAWALRSTGELNDFFAAPPDTARRLLTRCKPGTLAVQLEADRFRFRTPFAEAHRFTDGQLQSWSGSGSTSHVLCLLLAGELAKVLQTMCPWPLLVTWPAGEPQAEDNSLAKTADSLENLLSDCMNYIIDAGTLDDTCAPAIAEIQGQGVGIIQSGQIEDAAIMERRGPSILFVCTGNTCRSPMAEALCRKLLAERLGCNPDELATQGYRISSAGLAAEFGYPASPEAVQLLAEDGIELSDHHSQPISVPLLEEADLILTMTAQHRQMIVTHRPDLAARIRVLGPNDRDIPDPIGGGMDVYRRCREAIEAGLAPVIEELTKQP
;
A
#
# COMPACT_ATOMS: atom_id res chain seq x y z
N MET A 1 -1.63 37.66 5.63
CA MET A 1 -1.86 38.13 4.23
C MET A 1 -2.53 36.97 3.49
N PRO A 2 -3.48 37.21 2.57
CA PRO A 2 -4.11 36.11 1.83
C PRO A 2 -3.07 35.34 1.00
N ALA A 3 -3.31 34.05 0.77
CA ALA A 3 -2.41 33.20 0.02
C ALA A 3 -2.30 33.69 -1.44
N VAL A 4 -1.11 33.54 -2.02
CA VAL A 4 -0.94 33.79 -3.47
C VAL A 4 -1.68 32.70 -4.23
N ARG A 5 -2.72 33.08 -4.98
CA ARG A 5 -3.56 32.14 -5.74
C ARG A 5 -3.16 32.11 -7.21
N ARG A 6 -3.00 30.90 -7.75
CA ARG A 6 -2.74 30.67 -9.17
C ARG A 6 -3.77 29.70 -9.74
N LYS A 7 -4.36 30.04 -10.88
CA LYS A 7 -5.31 29.16 -11.55
C LYS A 7 -4.61 28.02 -12.28
N PHE A 8 -5.21 26.84 -12.23
CA PHE A 8 -4.78 25.69 -13.00
C PHE A 8 -5.50 25.65 -14.36
N GLU A 9 -4.90 26.24 -15.40
CA GLU A 9 -5.43 26.23 -16.77
C GLU A 9 -4.61 25.29 -17.69
N ASN A 10 -5.29 24.46 -18.50
CA ASN A 10 -4.64 23.51 -19.41
C ASN A 10 -4.00 24.25 -20.61
N GLY A 11 -2.68 24.15 -20.79
CA GLY A 11 -2.05 24.47 -22.09
C GLY A 11 -0.64 25.05 -22.11
N GLY A 12 -0.06 25.46 -20.97
CA GLY A 12 1.32 25.99 -20.98
C GLY A 12 1.89 26.42 -19.63
N GLU A 13 1.06 26.70 -18.62
CA GLU A 13 1.50 27.26 -17.34
C GLU A 13 1.75 26.23 -16.23
N VAL A 14 1.39 24.96 -16.46
CA VAL A 14 1.46 23.90 -15.42
C VAL A 14 2.87 23.70 -14.87
N GLN A 15 3.89 23.79 -15.73
CA GLN A 15 5.29 23.61 -15.31
C GLN A 15 5.77 24.76 -14.40
N ASP A 16 5.37 26.00 -14.69
CA ASP A 16 5.71 27.17 -13.87
C ASP A 16 5.00 27.12 -12.51
N LEU A 17 3.74 26.68 -12.48
CA LEU A 17 2.98 26.46 -11.25
C LEU A 17 3.68 25.46 -10.32
N ILE A 18 4.14 24.34 -10.88
CA ILE A 18 4.85 23.30 -10.16
C ILE A 18 6.20 23.82 -9.66
N LEU A 19 6.95 24.53 -10.50
CA LEU A 19 8.26 25.06 -10.12
C LEU A 19 8.13 26.08 -8.98
N GLU A 20 7.14 26.98 -9.05
CA GLU A 20 6.83 27.93 -7.97
C GLU A 20 6.42 27.19 -6.68
N ALA A 21 5.58 26.15 -6.78
CA ALA A 21 5.20 25.31 -5.64
C ALA A 21 6.42 24.65 -4.97
N VAL A 22 7.34 24.07 -5.75
CA VAL A 22 8.57 23.45 -5.23
C VAL A 22 9.49 24.49 -4.58
N GLN A 23 9.63 25.68 -5.17
CA GLN A 23 10.43 26.78 -4.58
C GLN A 23 9.88 27.21 -3.23
N ARG A 24 8.55 27.38 -3.12
CA ARG A 24 7.87 27.74 -1.88
C ARG A 24 8.01 26.67 -0.80
N LEU A 25 7.80 25.40 -1.17
CA LEU A 25 8.07 24.27 -0.28
C LEU A 25 9.52 24.25 0.19
N SER A 26 10.48 24.53 -0.70
CA SER A 26 11.91 24.60 -0.35
C SER A 26 12.18 25.68 0.69
N ALA A 27 11.48 26.82 0.60
CA ALA A 27 11.54 27.93 1.54
C ALA A 27 10.81 27.67 2.87
N GLY A 28 10.14 26.52 3.03
CA GLY A 28 9.42 26.15 4.26
C GLY A 28 7.98 26.66 4.32
N GLU A 29 7.43 27.14 3.21
CA GLU A 29 6.04 27.58 3.12
C GLU A 29 5.06 26.40 3.08
N LEU A 30 3.82 26.65 3.51
CA LEU A 30 2.70 25.72 3.34
C LEU A 30 1.94 26.11 2.07
N ILE A 31 1.73 25.13 1.19
CA ILE A 31 1.02 25.32 -0.08
C ILE A 31 -0.27 24.49 -0.11
N GLY A 32 -1.29 24.97 -0.82
CA GLY A 32 -2.53 24.27 -1.07
C GLY A 32 -2.56 23.70 -2.49
N ILE A 33 -2.94 22.43 -2.62
CA ILE A 33 -3.08 21.77 -3.92
C ILE A 33 -4.38 20.97 -4.00
N PRO A 34 -4.97 20.81 -5.21
CA PRO A 34 -6.08 19.87 -5.42
C PRO A 34 -5.61 18.42 -5.34
N SER A 35 -6.45 17.55 -4.79
CA SER A 35 -6.22 16.10 -4.71
C SER A 35 -7.54 15.31 -4.63
N GLN A 36 -7.48 13.98 -4.64
CA GLN A 36 -8.64 13.11 -4.37
C GLN A 36 -9.22 13.28 -2.95
N LEU A 37 -8.43 13.81 -2.01
CA LEU A 37 -8.87 14.16 -0.65
C LEU A 37 -9.46 15.58 -0.59
N GLY A 38 -9.83 16.16 -1.74
CA GLY A 38 -10.09 17.58 -1.87
C GLY A 38 -8.81 18.39 -1.91
N TYR A 39 -8.91 19.69 -1.65
CA TYR A 39 -7.78 20.56 -1.45
C TYR A 39 -7.06 20.17 -0.15
N ILE A 40 -5.76 19.91 -0.28
CA ILE A 40 -4.90 19.55 0.83
C ILE A 40 -3.79 20.58 0.99
N GLY A 41 -3.36 20.79 2.24
CA GLY A 41 -2.12 21.49 2.53
C GLY A 41 -0.93 20.57 2.34
N VAL A 42 0.17 21.07 1.80
CA VAL A 42 1.43 20.34 1.59
C VAL A 42 2.58 21.15 2.14
N ALA A 43 3.42 20.51 2.93
CA ALA A 43 4.58 21.11 3.56
C ALA A 43 5.82 20.23 3.45
N LYS A 44 6.98 20.85 3.61
CA LYS A 44 8.27 20.19 3.72
C LYS A 44 8.34 19.38 5.01
N GLY A 45 8.54 18.07 4.90
CA GLY A 45 8.63 17.13 6.02
C GLY A 45 10.03 17.00 6.64
N VAL A 46 10.90 18.01 6.50
CA VAL A 46 12.24 18.03 7.13
C VAL A 46 12.55 19.42 7.65
N ARG A 47 13.21 19.50 8.82
CA ARG A 47 13.62 20.77 9.46
C ARG A 47 14.79 21.42 8.69
N SER A 48 14.86 22.75 8.63
CA SER A 48 16.12 23.42 8.24
C SER A 48 17.18 23.25 9.34
N PRO A 49 18.46 22.98 9.01
CA PRO A 49 19.54 22.93 10.00
C PRO A 49 19.82 24.30 10.65
N ASP A 50 19.41 25.40 10.00
CA ASP A 50 19.54 26.75 10.52
C ASP A 50 18.24 27.17 11.23
N GLU A 51 18.32 27.40 12.54
CA GLU A 51 17.18 27.90 13.34
C GLU A 51 16.71 29.30 12.92
N SER A 52 17.54 30.03 12.16
CA SER A 52 17.20 31.34 11.60
C SER A 52 16.60 31.27 10.20
N GLU A 53 16.68 30.13 9.51
CA GLU A 53 15.97 29.93 8.25
C GLU A 53 14.50 29.57 8.52
N PRO A 54 13.54 30.19 7.81
CA PRO A 54 12.09 29.92 7.95
C PRO A 54 11.64 28.53 7.49
N GLY A 55 12.56 27.56 7.38
CA GLY A 55 12.26 26.15 7.12
C GLY A 55 11.43 25.47 8.23
N TRP A 56 11.01 26.21 9.26
CA TRP A 56 10.15 25.76 10.35
C TRP A 56 8.99 26.72 10.73
N THR A 57 8.46 27.52 9.81
CA THR A 57 7.49 28.57 10.21
C THR A 57 6.02 28.24 10.02
N ALA A 58 5.59 27.53 8.97
CA ALA A 58 4.15 27.36 8.72
C ALA A 58 3.49 26.31 9.63
N LEU A 59 4.05 25.10 9.70
CA LEU A 59 3.49 23.95 10.46
C LEU A 59 3.50 24.15 11.98
N ALA A 60 4.42 24.98 12.47
CA ALA A 60 4.62 25.25 13.88
C ALA A 60 4.04 26.58 14.33
N SER A 61 3.53 27.38 13.39
CA SER A 61 2.88 28.64 13.73
C SER A 61 1.74 28.38 14.70
N GLU A 62 1.51 29.31 15.63
CA GLU A 62 0.33 29.26 16.52
C GLU A 62 -0.97 29.12 15.72
N ALA A 63 -1.03 29.71 14.52
CA ALA A 63 -2.16 29.58 13.62
C ALA A 63 -2.38 28.11 13.17
N CYS A 64 -1.33 27.41 12.76
CA CYS A 64 -1.43 26.01 12.32
C CYS A 64 -1.73 25.07 13.50
N GLN A 65 -1.14 25.36 14.68
CA GLN A 65 -1.45 24.65 15.91
C GLN A 65 -2.90 24.87 16.37
N SER A 66 -3.46 26.06 16.14
CA SER A 66 -4.86 26.36 16.47
C SER A 66 -5.85 25.64 15.54
N ALA A 67 -5.49 25.45 14.27
CA ALA A 67 -6.26 24.68 13.29
C ALA A 67 -6.06 23.15 13.43
N ALA A 68 -4.95 22.71 14.06
CA ALA A 68 -4.57 21.30 14.17
C ALA A 68 -5.68 20.34 14.67
N PRO A 69 -6.55 20.70 15.65
CA PRO A 69 -7.64 19.83 16.07
C PRO A 69 -8.65 19.49 14.95
N GLN A 70 -8.77 20.35 13.95
CA GLN A 70 -9.67 20.20 12.81
C GLN A 70 -8.98 19.56 11.59
N LEU A 71 -7.73 19.12 11.75
CA LEU A 71 -6.90 18.63 10.66
C LEU A 71 -6.39 17.22 10.95
N ARG A 72 -6.06 16.50 9.88
CA ARG A 72 -5.29 15.27 9.91
C ARG A 72 -3.99 15.50 9.17
N TRP A 73 -2.89 15.13 9.81
CA TRP A 73 -1.55 15.22 9.22
C TRP A 73 -1.04 13.83 8.90
N ALA A 74 -0.45 13.67 7.72
CA ALA A 74 0.18 12.42 7.37
C ALA A 74 1.40 12.60 6.47
N TRP A 75 2.30 11.63 6.55
CA TRP A 75 3.42 11.51 5.64
C TRP A 75 2.94 10.98 4.30
N ALA A 76 3.19 11.75 3.26
CA ALA A 76 2.89 11.36 1.89
C ALA A 76 4.05 10.54 1.32
N LEU A 77 3.88 9.22 1.29
CA LEU A 77 4.84 8.28 0.74
C LEU A 77 4.82 8.33 -0.78
N ARG A 78 5.98 8.15 -1.41
CA ARG A 78 6.15 7.95 -2.86
C ARG A 78 5.92 6.51 -3.26
N SER A 79 6.29 5.60 -2.36
CA SER A 79 6.12 4.17 -2.50
C SER A 79 6.06 3.53 -1.11
N THR A 80 5.54 2.31 -1.04
CA THR A 80 5.53 1.56 0.23
C THR A 80 6.94 1.20 0.72
N GLY A 81 7.94 1.23 -0.15
CA GLY A 81 9.35 1.03 0.23
C GLY A 81 9.89 2.12 1.15
N GLU A 82 9.37 3.35 1.02
CA GLU A 82 9.77 4.52 1.83
C GLU A 82 9.40 4.36 3.30
N LEU A 83 8.51 3.42 3.65
CA LEU A 83 8.28 3.04 5.05
C LEU A 83 9.58 2.64 5.77
N ASN A 84 10.55 2.04 5.06
CA ASN A 84 11.84 1.69 5.67
C ASN A 84 12.75 2.92 5.88
N ASP A 85 12.47 4.02 5.20
CA ASP A 85 13.17 5.29 5.39
C ASP A 85 12.64 6.05 6.62
N PHE A 86 11.38 5.79 6.99
CA PHE A 86 10.70 6.38 8.14
C PHE A 86 10.64 5.49 9.36
N PHE A 87 10.76 4.17 9.23
CA PHE A 87 10.60 3.21 10.32
C PHE A 87 11.73 2.17 10.31
N ALA A 88 12.26 1.84 11.48
CA ALA A 88 13.36 0.87 11.56
C ALA A 88 12.95 -0.57 11.17
N ALA A 89 11.69 -0.92 11.44
CA ALA A 89 11.05 -2.18 11.10
C ALA A 89 9.54 -1.94 10.94
N PRO A 90 9.08 -1.41 9.79
CA PRO A 90 7.67 -1.18 9.56
C PRO A 90 6.90 -2.52 9.56
N PRO A 91 5.69 -2.59 10.15
CA PRO A 91 4.87 -3.80 10.08
C PRO A 91 4.57 -4.20 8.64
N ASP A 92 4.70 -5.49 8.31
CA ASP A 92 4.38 -5.98 6.96
C ASP A 92 2.92 -5.67 6.58
N THR A 93 2.00 -5.72 7.54
CA THR A 93 0.59 -5.33 7.37
C THR A 93 0.43 -3.91 6.84
N ALA A 94 1.27 -2.96 7.26
CA ALA A 94 1.24 -1.59 6.75
C ALA A 94 1.61 -1.53 5.26
N ARG A 95 2.71 -2.21 4.90
CA ARG A 95 3.15 -2.32 3.51
C ARG A 95 2.07 -2.99 2.65
N ARG A 96 1.49 -4.09 3.12
CA ARG A 96 0.44 -4.85 2.44
C ARG A 96 -0.77 -3.99 2.14
N LEU A 97 -1.30 -3.31 3.17
CA LEU A 97 -2.50 -2.48 3.02
C LEU A 97 -2.26 -1.31 2.08
N LEU A 98 -1.13 -0.61 2.20
CA LEU A 98 -0.80 0.51 1.31
C LEU A 98 -0.56 0.05 -0.14
N THR A 99 0.04 -1.13 -0.37
CA THR A 99 0.23 -1.66 -1.73
C THR A 99 -1.08 -2.10 -2.38
N ARG A 100 -2.01 -2.67 -1.60
CA ARG A 100 -3.24 -3.32 -2.11
C ARG A 100 -4.46 -2.40 -2.12
N CYS A 101 -4.39 -1.25 -1.46
CA CYS A 101 -5.42 -0.24 -1.51
C CYS A 101 -5.07 0.80 -2.57
N LYS A 102 -6.09 1.38 -3.21
CA LYS A 102 -5.84 2.42 -4.21
C LYS A 102 -5.19 3.62 -3.50
N PRO A 103 -4.16 4.26 -4.09
CA PRO A 103 -3.59 5.47 -3.53
C PRO A 103 -4.68 6.50 -3.25
N GLY A 104 -4.62 7.13 -2.08
CA GLY A 104 -5.59 8.10 -1.59
C GLY A 104 -6.81 7.53 -0.88
N THR A 105 -7.10 6.22 -0.94
CA THR A 105 -8.29 5.66 -0.26
C THR A 105 -8.01 5.18 1.16
N LEU A 106 -6.74 5.01 1.54
CA LEU A 106 -6.32 4.50 2.84
C LEU A 106 -5.11 5.27 3.37
N ALA A 107 -5.17 5.65 4.64
CA ALA A 107 -4.03 6.02 5.46
C ALA A 107 -3.82 4.95 6.56
N VAL A 108 -2.56 4.69 6.91
CA VAL A 108 -2.19 3.78 8.00
C VAL A 108 -1.62 4.58 9.16
N GLN A 109 -2.09 4.29 10.37
CA GLN A 109 -1.57 4.84 11.61
C GLN A 109 -0.62 3.84 12.25
N LEU A 110 0.62 4.25 12.48
CA LEU A 110 1.73 3.42 12.96
C LEU A 110 2.30 3.99 14.27
N GLU A 111 2.89 3.14 15.11
CA GLU A 111 3.51 3.59 16.36
C GLU A 111 4.72 4.54 16.09
N ALA A 112 4.74 5.69 16.76
CA ALA A 112 5.74 6.75 16.58
C ALA A 112 7.11 6.40 17.18
N ASP A 113 7.17 5.52 18.18
CA ASP A 113 8.42 5.05 18.80
C ASP A 113 9.34 4.34 17.78
N ARG A 114 8.74 3.70 16.78
CA ARG A 114 9.41 3.05 15.64
C ARG A 114 9.86 4.02 14.56
N PHE A 115 9.44 5.28 14.62
CA PHE A 115 9.75 6.30 13.62
C PHE A 115 11.24 6.71 13.71
N ARG A 116 11.97 6.49 12.62
CA ARG A 116 13.39 6.79 12.44
C ARG A 116 13.61 7.23 10.99
N PHE A 117 13.89 8.51 10.79
CA PHE A 117 14.47 8.99 9.53
C PHE A 117 15.84 8.33 9.29
N ARG A 118 15.95 7.52 8.23
CA ARG A 118 17.20 6.85 7.80
C ARG A 118 17.88 7.52 6.59
N THR A 119 17.27 8.56 6.04
CA THR A 119 17.84 9.36 4.93
C THR A 119 19.05 10.18 5.39
N PRO A 120 19.90 10.70 4.46
CA PRO A 120 21.11 11.44 4.80
C PRO A 120 20.87 12.77 5.55
N PHE A 121 19.62 13.13 5.82
CA PHE A 121 19.26 14.22 6.72
C PHE A 121 19.55 13.74 8.16
N ALA A 122 20.63 14.26 8.74
CA ALA A 122 21.11 13.97 10.10
C ALA A 122 20.02 14.02 11.19
N GLU A 123 20.31 13.46 12.39
CA GLU A 123 19.41 13.48 13.56
C GLU A 123 18.87 14.88 13.91
N ALA A 124 19.59 15.94 13.54
CA ALA A 124 19.19 17.34 13.69
C ALA A 124 17.88 17.71 12.96
N HIS A 125 17.42 16.88 12.02
CA HIS A 125 16.19 17.10 11.26
C HIS A 125 14.98 16.30 11.78
N ARG A 126 15.14 15.54 12.89
CA ARG A 126 14.04 14.78 13.50
C ARG A 126 13.05 15.71 14.20
N PHE A 127 11.76 15.40 14.05
CA PHE A 127 10.70 16.00 14.87
C PHE A 127 10.80 15.47 16.31
N THR A 128 10.53 16.34 17.27
CA THR A 128 10.43 15.96 18.69
C THR A 128 9.10 15.27 18.98
N ASP A 129 9.04 14.45 20.03
CA ASP A 129 7.82 13.74 20.42
C ASP A 129 6.65 14.71 20.69
N GLY A 130 6.92 15.89 21.26
CA GLY A 130 5.91 16.94 21.49
C GLY A 130 5.32 17.53 20.19
N GLN A 131 6.07 17.52 19.09
CA GLN A 131 5.59 18.01 17.79
C GLN A 131 4.73 16.96 17.09
N LEU A 132 5.15 15.69 17.15
CA LEU A 132 4.34 14.58 16.66
C LEU A 132 2.99 14.47 17.41
N GLN A 133 2.97 14.76 18.72
CA GLN A 133 1.72 14.86 19.51
C GLN A 133 0.71 15.83 18.89
N SER A 134 1.16 17.04 18.54
CA SER A 134 0.29 18.11 18.03
C SER A 134 -0.36 17.77 16.68
N TRP A 135 0.28 16.93 15.88
CA TRP A 135 -0.16 16.59 14.52
C TRP A 135 -1.02 15.34 14.44
N SER A 136 -0.98 14.47 15.45
CA SER A 136 -1.82 13.27 15.49
C SER A 136 -3.30 13.58 15.80
N GLY A 137 -3.61 14.76 16.34
CA GLY A 137 -4.96 15.14 16.78
C GLY A 137 -5.52 14.28 17.92
N SER A 138 -4.78 13.27 18.38
CA SER A 138 -5.09 12.42 19.51
C SER A 138 -4.19 12.85 20.66
N GLY A 139 -4.70 12.98 21.88
CA GLY A 139 -3.90 13.35 23.05
C GLY A 139 -2.82 12.31 23.47
N SER A 140 -2.44 11.40 22.57
CA SER A 140 -1.46 10.34 22.78
C SER A 140 -0.30 10.48 21.79
N THR A 141 0.91 10.60 22.34
CA THR A 141 2.24 10.65 21.69
C THR A 141 2.56 9.61 20.64
N SER A 142 1.72 8.60 20.49
CA SER A 142 2.22 7.28 20.12
C SER A 142 2.09 6.95 18.65
N HIS A 143 1.61 7.86 17.78
CA HIS A 143 1.31 7.47 16.40
C HIS A 143 1.64 8.48 15.29
N VAL A 144 1.91 7.93 14.10
CA VAL A 144 2.21 8.64 12.85
C VAL A 144 1.31 8.09 11.75
N LEU A 145 0.67 8.98 10.99
CA LEU A 145 -0.11 8.61 9.80
C LEU A 145 0.76 8.62 8.55
N CYS A 146 0.57 7.63 7.69
CA CYS A 146 1.20 7.55 6.37
C CYS A 146 0.15 7.20 5.31
N LEU A 147 0.27 7.78 4.10
CA LEU A 147 -0.53 7.37 2.95
C LEU A 147 0.25 7.50 1.64
N LEU A 148 -0.24 6.83 0.61
CA LEU A 148 0.13 7.10 -0.78
C LEU A 148 -0.89 8.10 -1.35
N LEU A 149 -0.42 9.21 -1.91
CA LEU A 149 -1.31 10.16 -2.58
C LEU A 149 -1.62 9.70 -4.01
N ALA A 150 -2.86 9.89 -4.44
CA ALA A 150 -3.22 9.91 -5.86
C ALA A 150 -3.13 11.35 -6.43
N GLY A 151 -3.37 11.47 -7.74
CA GLY A 151 -3.37 12.74 -8.45
C GLY A 151 -2.01 13.13 -9.04
N GLU A 152 -2.04 13.72 -10.23
CA GLU A 152 -0.84 14.02 -11.00
C GLU A 152 0.02 15.09 -10.33
N LEU A 153 -0.58 16.14 -9.77
CA LEU A 153 0.17 17.21 -9.10
C LEU A 153 0.93 16.71 -7.87
N ALA A 154 0.29 15.87 -7.04
CA ALA A 154 0.94 15.27 -5.86
C ALA A 154 2.14 14.39 -6.26
N LYS A 155 1.97 13.54 -7.28
CA LYS A 155 3.07 12.71 -7.82
C LYS A 155 4.23 13.53 -8.36
N VAL A 156 3.94 14.61 -9.09
CA VAL A 156 4.98 15.47 -9.64
C VAL A 156 5.73 16.17 -8.51
N LEU A 157 5.04 16.72 -7.51
CA LEU A 157 5.68 17.34 -6.34
C LEU A 157 6.54 16.34 -5.57
N GLN A 158 6.04 15.13 -5.33
CA GLN A 158 6.79 14.05 -4.70
C GLN A 158 8.04 13.64 -5.49
N THR A 159 8.00 13.76 -6.82
CA THR A 159 9.14 13.45 -7.71
C THR A 159 10.18 14.57 -7.68
N MET A 160 9.73 15.84 -7.69
CA MET A 160 10.62 17.01 -7.76
C MET A 160 11.22 17.41 -6.41
N CYS A 161 10.52 17.15 -5.31
CA CYS A 161 11.05 17.43 -3.97
C CYS A 161 12.03 16.33 -3.55
N PRO A 162 13.27 16.65 -3.14
CA PRO A 162 14.22 15.65 -2.63
C PRO A 162 13.99 15.27 -1.15
N TRP A 163 12.97 15.83 -0.51
CA TRP A 163 12.57 15.57 0.87
C TRP A 163 11.18 14.92 0.95
N PRO A 164 10.88 14.24 2.06
CA PRO A 164 9.52 13.84 2.41
C PRO A 164 8.53 14.99 2.48
N LEU A 165 7.27 14.73 2.11
CA LEU A 165 6.19 15.69 2.20
C LEU A 165 5.24 15.32 3.34
N LEU A 166 4.86 16.33 4.12
CA LEU A 166 3.72 16.26 5.04
C LEU A 166 2.51 16.84 4.33
N VAL A 167 1.38 16.16 4.47
CA VAL A 167 0.11 16.65 3.94
C VAL A 167 -0.93 16.74 5.03
N THR A 168 -1.84 17.70 4.87
CA THR A 168 -2.96 17.93 5.76
C THR A 168 -4.27 18.07 5.03
N TRP A 169 -5.32 17.54 5.62
CA TRP A 169 -6.70 17.69 5.16
C TRP A 169 -7.64 17.85 6.36
N PRO A 170 -8.88 18.34 6.15
CA PRO A 170 -9.86 18.46 7.23
C PRO A 170 -10.14 17.10 7.88
N ALA A 171 -10.07 17.05 9.20
CA ALA A 171 -10.52 15.91 9.97
C ALA A 171 -12.05 15.85 9.89
N GLY A 172 -12.59 14.90 9.14
CA GLY A 172 -14.02 14.61 9.19
C GLY A 172 -14.43 14.22 10.62
N GLU A 173 -15.62 14.62 11.04
CA GLU A 173 -16.19 14.07 12.27
C GLU A 173 -16.51 12.59 12.07
N PRO A 174 -16.11 11.69 12.99
CA PRO A 174 -16.57 10.32 12.95
C PRO A 174 -18.09 10.36 13.14
N GLN A 175 -18.86 10.04 12.09
CA GLN A 175 -20.33 9.96 12.02
C GLN A 175 -21.10 11.17 11.45
N ALA A 176 -20.46 12.25 10.98
CA ALA A 176 -21.18 13.29 10.23
C ALA A 176 -21.40 12.84 8.76
N GLU A 177 -22.63 12.95 8.26
CA GLU A 177 -22.97 12.67 6.85
C GLU A 177 -22.19 13.56 5.86
N ASP A 178 -21.68 14.70 6.33
CA ASP A 178 -20.84 15.62 5.57
C ASP A 178 -19.38 15.56 6.05
N ASN A 179 -18.67 14.58 5.50
CA ASN A 179 -17.23 14.37 5.63
C ASN A 179 -16.48 15.46 4.83
N SER A 180 -16.70 16.74 5.19
CA SER A 180 -16.50 17.93 4.37
C SER A 180 -15.03 18.26 4.13
N LEU A 181 -14.40 17.46 3.28
CA LEU A 181 -13.15 17.80 2.64
C LEU A 181 -13.26 19.18 1.98
N ALA A 182 -12.14 19.89 1.95
CA ALA A 182 -12.08 21.19 1.32
C ALA A 182 -12.28 21.05 -0.20
N LYS A 183 -13.48 21.28 -0.73
CA LYS A 183 -13.77 21.13 -2.17
C LYS A 183 -13.35 22.33 -3.02
N THR A 184 -13.05 23.46 -2.39
CA THR A 184 -12.61 24.70 -3.07
C THR A 184 -11.33 25.24 -2.44
N ALA A 185 -10.57 26.03 -3.20
CA ALA A 185 -9.41 26.74 -2.68
C ALA A 185 -9.77 27.60 -1.46
N ASP A 186 -10.91 28.30 -1.51
CA ASP A 186 -11.43 29.11 -0.39
C ASP A 186 -11.68 28.29 0.88
N SER A 187 -12.21 27.07 0.74
CA SER A 187 -12.50 26.22 1.90
C SER A 187 -11.22 25.78 2.63
N LEU A 188 -10.14 25.48 1.90
CA LEU A 188 -8.85 25.17 2.49
C LEU A 188 -8.18 26.42 3.07
N GLU A 189 -8.23 27.54 2.36
CA GLU A 189 -7.67 28.82 2.80
C GLU A 189 -8.34 29.31 4.08
N ASN A 190 -9.66 29.15 4.25
CA ASN A 190 -10.34 29.50 5.49
C ASN A 190 -9.86 28.66 6.69
N LEU A 191 -9.59 27.37 6.48
CA LEU A 191 -9.12 26.46 7.53
C LEU A 191 -7.67 26.74 7.95
N LEU A 192 -6.80 27.01 6.98
CA LEU A 192 -5.36 27.19 7.23
C LEU A 192 -4.96 28.66 7.35
N SER A 193 -5.85 29.58 6.97
CA SER A 193 -5.77 31.04 7.11
C SER A 193 -4.34 31.58 7.01
N ASP A 194 -3.81 32.15 8.09
CA ASP A 194 -2.49 32.81 8.13
C ASP A 194 -1.30 31.89 7.87
N CYS A 195 -1.50 30.58 7.81
CA CYS A 195 -0.45 29.60 7.53
C CYS A 195 -0.27 29.37 6.03
N MET A 196 -1.31 29.62 5.22
CA MET A 196 -1.29 29.28 3.80
C MET A 196 -0.62 30.39 3.00
N ASN A 197 0.45 30.06 2.28
CA ASN A 197 1.22 31.05 1.52
C ASN A 197 0.87 31.04 0.03
N TYR A 198 0.45 29.90 -0.49
CA TYR A 198 0.23 29.69 -1.91
C TYR A 198 -0.82 28.61 -2.15
N ILE A 199 -1.69 28.80 -3.15
CA ILE A 199 -2.69 27.80 -3.51
C ILE A 199 -2.83 27.70 -5.03
N ILE A 200 -2.78 26.46 -5.52
CA ILE A 200 -3.09 26.13 -6.91
C ILE A 200 -4.59 25.89 -6.99
N ASP A 201 -5.34 26.82 -7.58
CA ASP A 201 -6.79 26.78 -7.69
C ASP A 201 -7.24 26.11 -8.99
N ALA A 202 -7.80 24.92 -8.87
CA ALA A 202 -8.42 24.14 -9.94
C ALA A 202 -9.96 24.25 -9.98
N GLY A 203 -10.53 25.25 -9.29
CA GLY A 203 -11.97 25.42 -9.13
C GLY A 203 -12.55 24.48 -8.08
N THR A 204 -13.83 24.14 -8.24
CA THR A 204 -14.52 23.19 -7.36
C THR A 204 -14.16 21.76 -7.75
N LEU A 205 -13.75 20.96 -6.77
CA LEU A 205 -13.45 19.55 -6.95
C LEU A 205 -14.71 18.71 -6.73
N ASP A 206 -15.03 17.90 -7.74
CA ASP A 206 -16.02 16.84 -7.66
C ASP A 206 -15.36 15.54 -7.16
N ASP A 207 -16.15 14.58 -6.66
CA ASP A 207 -15.70 13.24 -6.28
C ASP A 207 -14.56 13.14 -5.24
N THR A 208 -14.50 14.09 -4.29
CA THR A 208 -13.56 14.05 -3.16
C THR A 208 -14.02 13.06 -2.10
N CYS A 209 -13.13 12.24 -1.55
CA CYS A 209 -13.47 11.33 -0.44
C CYS A 209 -12.34 11.25 0.60
N ALA A 210 -12.71 11.27 1.88
CA ALA A 210 -11.74 11.11 2.96
C ALA A 210 -11.18 9.67 2.94
N PRO A 211 -9.90 9.49 3.28
CA PRO A 211 -9.34 8.16 3.32
C PRO A 211 -9.91 7.39 4.51
N ALA A 212 -10.01 6.07 4.40
CA ALA A 212 -10.11 5.23 5.58
C ALA A 212 -8.81 5.36 6.38
N ILE A 213 -8.88 5.27 7.71
CA ILE A 213 -7.71 5.28 8.59
C ILE A 213 -7.66 3.96 9.35
N ALA A 214 -6.64 3.17 9.05
CA ALA A 214 -6.37 1.89 9.71
C ALA A 214 -5.22 2.02 10.70
N GLU A 215 -5.48 1.74 11.98
CA GLU A 215 -4.48 1.61 13.02
C GLU A 215 -3.82 0.24 12.96
N ILE A 216 -2.48 0.23 13.03
CA ILE A 216 -1.70 -1.00 13.01
C ILE A 216 -0.92 -1.09 14.31
N GLN A 217 -1.29 -2.07 15.14
CA GLN A 217 -0.63 -2.39 16.40
C GLN A 217 -0.11 -3.83 16.32
N GLY A 218 1.21 -3.98 16.21
CA GLY A 218 1.81 -5.28 15.90
C GLY A 218 1.30 -5.82 14.54
N GLN A 219 0.61 -6.96 14.57
CA GLN A 219 -0.06 -7.57 13.40
C GLN A 219 -1.57 -7.22 13.32
N GLY A 220 -2.13 -6.62 14.37
CA GLY A 220 -3.54 -6.25 14.44
C GLY A 220 -3.85 -5.04 13.58
N VAL A 221 -5.09 -4.99 13.06
CA VAL A 221 -5.63 -3.85 12.33
C VAL A 221 -6.91 -3.40 13.00
N GLY A 222 -6.98 -2.14 13.41
CA GLY A 222 -8.20 -1.46 13.85
C GLY A 222 -8.61 -0.38 12.84
N ILE A 223 -9.90 -0.13 12.66
CA ILE A 223 -10.37 0.98 11.82
C ILE A 223 -10.75 2.15 12.73
N ILE A 224 -10.02 3.26 12.60
CA ILE A 224 -10.28 4.50 13.34
C ILE A 224 -11.33 5.34 12.60
N GLN A 225 -11.27 5.31 11.27
CA GLN A 225 -12.17 6.06 10.39
C GLN A 225 -12.48 5.22 9.15
N SER A 226 -13.75 4.97 8.89
CA SER A 226 -14.19 4.35 7.64
C SER A 226 -14.09 5.38 6.49
N GLY A 227 -13.88 4.89 5.26
CA GLY A 227 -13.73 5.74 4.08
C GLY A 227 -14.37 5.11 2.84
N GLN A 228 -13.92 5.49 1.64
CA GLN A 228 -14.44 4.93 0.39
C GLN A 228 -14.24 3.41 0.27
N ILE A 229 -13.14 2.91 0.81
CA ILE A 229 -12.88 1.48 0.88
C ILE A 229 -13.62 0.89 2.08
N GLU A 230 -14.39 -0.17 1.84
CA GLU A 230 -15.12 -0.87 2.89
C GLU A 230 -14.16 -1.51 3.91
N ASP A 231 -14.52 -1.43 5.19
CA ASP A 231 -13.70 -1.95 6.29
C ASP A 231 -13.43 -3.46 6.14
N ALA A 232 -14.41 -4.23 5.64
CA ALA A 232 -14.25 -5.65 5.33
C ALA A 232 -13.15 -5.88 4.27
N ALA A 233 -13.11 -5.05 3.23
CA ALA A 233 -12.09 -5.14 2.18
C ALA A 233 -10.70 -4.78 2.70
N ILE A 234 -10.57 -3.86 3.66
CA ILE A 234 -9.30 -3.59 4.36
C ILE A 234 -8.87 -4.85 5.11
N MET A 235 -9.79 -5.46 5.87
CA MET A 235 -9.49 -6.67 6.64
C MET A 235 -9.03 -7.80 5.74
N GLU A 236 -9.68 -8.06 4.61
CA GLU A 236 -9.30 -9.12 3.68
C GLU A 236 -7.92 -8.91 3.02
N ARG A 237 -7.39 -7.68 3.04
CA ARG A 237 -6.09 -7.33 2.44
C ARG A 237 -4.93 -7.29 3.44
N ARG A 238 -5.20 -7.53 4.73
CA ARG A 238 -4.21 -7.33 5.81
C ARG A 238 -3.13 -8.41 5.89
N GLY A 239 -3.47 -9.65 5.57
CA GLY A 239 -2.59 -10.81 5.78
C GLY A 239 -1.75 -11.18 4.55
N PRO A 240 -0.99 -12.29 4.61
CA PRO A 240 -0.09 -12.68 3.53
C PRO A 240 -0.79 -12.93 2.19
N SER A 241 -0.13 -12.55 1.08
CA SER A 241 -0.52 -12.91 -0.28
C SER A 241 0.51 -13.84 -0.92
N ILE A 242 0.06 -15.00 -1.41
CA ILE A 242 0.89 -16.03 -2.02
C ILE A 242 0.48 -16.23 -3.47
N LEU A 243 1.45 -16.11 -4.39
CA LEU A 243 1.23 -16.30 -5.82
C LEU A 243 1.98 -17.53 -6.33
N PHE A 244 1.25 -18.51 -6.87
CA PHE A 244 1.83 -19.68 -7.52
C PHE A 244 1.99 -19.44 -9.02
N VAL A 245 3.19 -19.67 -9.56
CA VAL A 245 3.49 -19.40 -10.97
C VAL A 245 3.98 -20.64 -11.69
N CYS A 246 3.30 -20.99 -12.79
CA CYS A 246 3.76 -22.00 -13.74
C CYS A 246 3.81 -21.46 -15.17
N THR A 247 3.90 -22.33 -16.18
CA THR A 247 3.91 -21.89 -17.59
C THR A 247 2.53 -21.40 -18.03
N GLY A 248 1.53 -22.29 -18.08
CA GLY A 248 0.22 -22.00 -18.69
C GLY A 248 -0.92 -21.72 -17.72
N ASN A 249 -0.69 -21.83 -16.41
CA ASN A 249 -1.74 -21.68 -15.37
C ASN A 249 -2.98 -22.57 -15.56
N THR A 250 -2.76 -23.81 -16.01
CA THR A 250 -3.82 -24.81 -16.22
C THR A 250 -3.59 -26.12 -15.46
N CYS A 251 -2.36 -26.43 -15.03
CA CYS A 251 -2.04 -27.69 -14.36
C CYS A 251 -1.41 -27.46 -12.97
N ARG A 252 -0.11 -27.15 -12.93
CA ARG A 252 0.71 -27.11 -11.69
C ARG A 252 0.31 -26.00 -10.72
N SER A 253 0.27 -24.74 -11.19
CA SER A 253 -0.03 -23.61 -10.29
C SER A 253 -1.49 -23.58 -9.80
N PRO A 254 -2.51 -23.96 -10.60
CA PRO A 254 -3.88 -24.12 -10.07
C PRO A 254 -3.97 -25.22 -9.02
N MET A 255 -3.32 -26.37 -9.23
CA MET A 255 -3.26 -27.43 -8.21
C MET A 255 -2.61 -26.93 -6.92
N ALA A 256 -1.48 -26.23 -7.03
CA ALA A 256 -0.77 -25.68 -5.88
C ALA A 256 -1.61 -24.64 -5.10
N GLU A 257 -2.34 -23.77 -5.80
CA GLU A 257 -3.27 -22.80 -5.20
C GLU A 257 -4.35 -23.52 -4.38
N ALA A 258 -5.05 -24.47 -5.01
CA ALA A 258 -6.18 -25.16 -4.38
C ALA A 258 -5.74 -26.02 -3.18
N LEU A 259 -4.61 -26.74 -3.30
CA LEU A 259 -4.02 -27.49 -2.20
C LEU A 259 -3.57 -26.57 -1.07
N CYS A 260 -2.93 -25.44 -1.39
CA CYS A 260 -2.50 -24.46 -0.38
C CYS A 260 -3.70 -23.90 0.39
N ARG A 261 -4.80 -23.54 -0.30
CA ARG A 261 -6.04 -23.09 0.33
C ARG A 261 -6.59 -24.15 1.29
N LYS A 262 -6.70 -25.42 0.85
CA LYS A 262 -7.17 -26.51 1.73
C LYS A 262 -6.29 -26.67 2.97
N LEU A 263 -4.99 -26.87 2.77
CA LEU A 263 -4.05 -27.16 3.86
C LEU A 263 -3.94 -25.99 4.86
N LEU A 264 -3.97 -24.75 4.37
CA LEU A 264 -3.95 -23.57 5.23
C LEU A 264 -5.23 -23.45 6.05
N ALA A 265 -6.39 -23.67 5.43
CA ALA A 265 -7.68 -23.61 6.11
C ALA A 265 -7.79 -24.68 7.19
N GLU A 266 -7.37 -25.92 6.90
CA GLU A 266 -7.27 -27.00 7.89
C GLU A 266 -6.36 -26.61 9.07
N ARG A 267 -5.22 -25.98 8.78
CA ARG A 267 -4.26 -25.57 9.81
C ARG A 267 -4.76 -24.43 10.69
N LEU A 268 -5.62 -23.56 10.15
CA LEU A 268 -6.26 -22.44 10.84
C LEU A 268 -7.59 -22.84 11.50
N GLY A 269 -8.15 -24.01 11.18
CA GLY A 269 -9.44 -24.47 11.69
C GLY A 269 -10.64 -23.72 11.09
N CYS A 270 -10.54 -23.28 9.84
CA CYS A 270 -11.61 -22.60 9.11
C CYS A 270 -11.90 -23.27 7.75
N ASN A 271 -12.92 -22.81 7.04
CA ASN A 271 -13.16 -23.26 5.66
C ASN A 271 -12.25 -22.52 4.67
N PRO A 272 -11.89 -23.11 3.52
CA PRO A 272 -11.09 -22.44 2.48
C PRO A 272 -11.66 -21.12 1.96
N ASP A 273 -12.98 -20.94 2.02
CA ASP A 273 -13.66 -19.71 1.59
C ASP A 273 -13.59 -18.59 2.65
N GLU A 274 -13.26 -18.95 3.90
CA GLU A 274 -13.06 -17.99 4.99
C GLU A 274 -11.61 -17.48 5.04
N LEU A 275 -10.70 -18.02 4.23
CA LEU A 275 -9.30 -17.58 4.22
C LEU A 275 -9.14 -16.08 3.94
N ALA A 276 -9.97 -15.53 3.05
CA ALA A 276 -9.97 -14.10 2.76
C ALA A 276 -10.33 -13.27 4.00
N THR A 277 -11.34 -13.69 4.77
CA THR A 277 -11.72 -12.98 6.02
C THR A 277 -10.67 -13.16 7.12
N GLN A 278 -9.94 -14.28 7.10
CA GLN A 278 -8.71 -14.48 7.89
C GLN A 278 -7.52 -13.63 7.38
N GLY A 279 -7.67 -12.94 6.25
CA GLY A 279 -6.69 -12.03 5.67
C GLY A 279 -5.70 -12.69 4.71
N TYR A 280 -5.83 -13.98 4.43
CA TYR A 280 -4.95 -14.72 3.53
C TYR A 280 -5.45 -14.65 2.09
N ARG A 281 -4.53 -14.37 1.17
CA ARG A 281 -4.80 -14.36 -0.26
C ARG A 281 -3.91 -15.38 -0.93
N ILE A 282 -4.51 -16.29 -1.68
CA ILE A 282 -3.80 -17.34 -2.40
C ILE A 282 -4.30 -17.29 -3.83
N SER A 283 -3.38 -17.17 -4.78
CA SER A 283 -3.71 -17.07 -6.20
C SER A 283 -2.65 -17.77 -7.05
N SER A 284 -2.98 -17.99 -8.32
CA SER A 284 -2.06 -18.55 -9.31
C SER A 284 -2.09 -17.79 -10.62
N ALA A 285 -0.96 -17.82 -11.34
CA ALA A 285 -0.81 -17.22 -12.66
C ALA A 285 0.18 -18.02 -13.53
N GLY A 286 0.32 -17.62 -14.79
CA GLY A 286 1.21 -18.27 -15.75
C GLY A 286 2.08 -17.30 -16.52
N LEU A 287 3.34 -17.68 -16.77
CA LEU A 287 4.30 -16.88 -17.55
C LEU A 287 3.94 -16.78 -19.03
N ALA A 288 3.22 -17.78 -19.55
CA ALA A 288 2.74 -17.87 -20.92
C ALA A 288 1.28 -18.36 -20.93
N ALA A 289 0.48 -17.88 -19.98
CA ALA A 289 -0.94 -18.16 -19.91
C ALA A 289 -1.73 -17.13 -20.71
N GLU A 290 -2.84 -17.59 -21.29
CA GLU A 290 -3.89 -16.73 -21.78
C GLU A 290 -5.01 -16.65 -20.75
N PHE A 291 -5.91 -15.68 -20.87
CA PHE A 291 -7.04 -15.56 -19.93
C PHE A 291 -8.12 -16.60 -20.22
N GLY A 292 -8.65 -17.20 -19.16
CA GLY A 292 -9.93 -17.93 -19.21
C GLY A 292 -9.86 -19.42 -19.50
N TYR A 293 -8.69 -20.01 -19.76
CA TYR A 293 -8.59 -21.46 -19.99
C TYR A 293 -8.89 -22.23 -18.69
N PRO A 294 -9.67 -23.31 -18.76
CA PRO A 294 -9.94 -24.13 -17.59
C PRO A 294 -8.68 -24.85 -17.11
N ALA A 295 -8.71 -25.31 -15.86
CA ALA A 295 -7.73 -26.28 -15.40
C ALA A 295 -7.79 -27.57 -16.24
N SER A 296 -6.69 -28.32 -16.30
CA SER A 296 -6.68 -29.57 -17.06
C SER A 296 -7.66 -30.58 -16.46
N PRO A 297 -8.35 -31.37 -17.30
CA PRO A 297 -9.32 -32.35 -16.82
C PRO A 297 -8.73 -33.33 -15.80
N GLU A 298 -7.47 -33.74 -15.99
CA GLU A 298 -6.78 -34.64 -15.06
C GLU A 298 -6.51 -33.97 -13.70
N ALA A 299 -6.18 -32.68 -13.67
CA ALA A 299 -5.99 -31.94 -12.42
C ALA A 299 -7.32 -31.78 -11.67
N VAL A 300 -8.41 -31.45 -12.39
CA VAL A 300 -9.76 -31.36 -11.82
C VAL A 300 -10.19 -32.70 -11.25
N GLN A 301 -10.06 -33.77 -12.03
CA GLN A 301 -10.40 -35.12 -11.59
C GLN A 301 -9.59 -35.53 -10.36
N LEU A 302 -8.27 -35.30 -10.38
CA LEU A 302 -7.38 -35.68 -9.28
C LEU A 302 -7.71 -34.95 -7.99
N LEU A 303 -7.96 -33.64 -8.04
CA LEU A 303 -8.26 -32.86 -6.83
C LEU A 303 -9.68 -33.12 -6.30
N ALA A 304 -10.63 -33.48 -7.17
CA ALA A 304 -11.96 -33.91 -6.75
C ALA A 304 -11.92 -35.19 -5.89
N GLU A 305 -10.93 -36.08 -6.09
CA GLU A 305 -10.71 -37.26 -5.23
C GLU A 305 -10.44 -36.86 -3.77
N ASP A 306 -9.88 -35.67 -3.54
CA ASP A 306 -9.58 -35.11 -2.22
C ASP A 306 -10.65 -34.11 -1.73
N GLY A 307 -11.78 -34.03 -2.42
CA GLY A 307 -12.88 -33.10 -2.12
C GLY A 307 -12.56 -31.64 -2.43
N ILE A 308 -11.60 -31.36 -3.31
CA ILE A 308 -11.20 -30.01 -3.71
C ILE A 308 -11.82 -29.68 -5.07
N GLU A 309 -12.58 -28.59 -5.13
CA GLU A 309 -13.14 -28.09 -6.37
C GLU A 309 -12.11 -27.24 -7.14
N LEU A 310 -11.90 -27.57 -8.42
CA LEU A 310 -10.98 -26.86 -9.32
C LEU A 310 -11.64 -26.51 -10.67
N SER A 311 -12.88 -26.95 -10.92
CA SER A 311 -13.56 -26.71 -12.20
C SER A 311 -13.88 -25.24 -12.47
N ASP A 312 -13.99 -24.42 -11.42
CA ASP A 312 -14.18 -22.97 -11.49
C ASP A 312 -12.87 -22.20 -11.78
N HIS A 313 -11.73 -22.90 -11.86
CA HIS A 313 -10.45 -22.26 -12.16
C HIS A 313 -10.42 -21.74 -13.60
N HIS A 314 -9.95 -20.49 -13.74
CA HIS A 314 -9.66 -19.87 -15.02
C HIS A 314 -8.24 -19.34 -15.03
N SER A 315 -7.48 -19.70 -16.07
CA SER A 315 -6.10 -19.26 -16.24
C SER A 315 -6.01 -17.74 -16.36
N GLN A 316 -4.90 -17.19 -15.87
CA GLN A 316 -4.54 -15.79 -16.06
C GLN A 316 -3.02 -15.64 -16.30
N PRO A 317 -2.61 -14.74 -17.22
CA PRO A 317 -1.21 -14.35 -17.33
C PRO A 317 -0.74 -13.66 -16.06
N ILE A 318 0.55 -13.84 -15.78
CA ILE A 318 1.24 -13.04 -14.77
C ILE A 318 1.17 -11.56 -15.14
N SER A 319 1.06 -10.70 -14.13
CA SER A 319 1.01 -9.25 -14.31
C SER A 319 1.86 -8.55 -13.25
N VAL A 320 2.25 -7.30 -13.54
CA VAL A 320 2.98 -6.46 -12.58
C VAL A 320 2.22 -6.29 -11.25
N PRO A 321 0.90 -5.99 -11.26
CA PRO A 321 0.13 -5.91 -10.01
C PRO A 321 0.15 -7.21 -9.19
N LEU A 322 -0.03 -8.37 -9.83
CA LEU A 322 0.01 -9.67 -9.14
C LEU A 322 1.38 -9.90 -8.45
N LEU A 323 2.46 -9.55 -9.13
CA LEU A 323 3.82 -9.66 -8.60
C LEU A 323 4.08 -8.70 -7.44
N GLU A 324 3.56 -7.48 -7.51
CA GLU A 324 3.79 -6.45 -6.50
C GLU A 324 2.99 -6.71 -5.21
N GLU A 325 1.77 -7.19 -5.34
CA GLU A 325 0.87 -7.51 -4.22
C GLU A 325 1.28 -8.78 -3.45
N ALA A 326 2.01 -9.70 -4.09
CA ALA A 326 2.46 -10.95 -3.48
C ALA A 326 3.58 -10.72 -2.46
N ASP A 327 3.40 -11.26 -1.25
CA ASP A 327 4.46 -11.32 -0.23
C ASP A 327 5.43 -12.47 -0.55
N LEU A 328 4.91 -13.56 -1.10
CA LEU A 328 5.65 -14.76 -1.49
C LEU A 328 5.20 -15.25 -2.87
N ILE A 329 6.14 -15.43 -3.78
CA ILE A 329 5.92 -15.97 -5.11
C ILE A 329 6.58 -17.34 -5.20
N LEU A 330 5.78 -18.37 -5.45
CA LEU A 330 6.21 -19.76 -5.51
C LEU A 330 6.16 -20.25 -6.94
N THR A 331 7.34 -20.43 -7.54
CA THR A 331 7.46 -20.90 -8.92
C THR A 331 7.57 -22.41 -8.97
N MET A 332 7.03 -23.02 -10.03
CA MET A 332 7.11 -24.49 -10.18
C MET A 332 8.52 -24.96 -10.54
N THR A 333 9.35 -24.12 -11.17
CA THR A 333 10.73 -24.46 -11.54
C THR A 333 11.70 -23.31 -11.28
N ALA A 334 13.00 -23.63 -11.22
CA ALA A 334 14.08 -22.65 -11.18
C ALA A 334 14.10 -21.76 -12.44
N GLN A 335 13.73 -22.33 -13.60
CA GLN A 335 13.60 -21.56 -14.85
C GLN A 335 12.49 -20.51 -14.76
N HIS A 336 11.32 -20.86 -14.21
CA HIS A 336 10.24 -19.90 -13.98
C HIS A 336 10.70 -18.76 -13.06
N ARG A 337 11.39 -19.09 -11.96
CA ARG A 337 12.02 -18.08 -11.08
C ARG A 337 12.96 -17.17 -11.85
N GLN A 338 13.87 -17.75 -12.64
CA GLN A 338 14.84 -16.99 -13.41
C GLN A 338 14.16 -16.03 -14.40
N MET A 339 13.10 -16.46 -15.09
CA MET A 339 12.35 -15.61 -16.02
C MET A 339 11.77 -14.38 -15.32
N ILE A 340 11.19 -14.53 -14.13
CA ILE A 340 10.64 -13.40 -13.36
C ILE A 340 11.79 -12.50 -12.88
N VAL A 341 12.81 -13.07 -12.25
CA VAL A 341 13.93 -12.32 -11.64
C VAL A 341 14.72 -11.53 -12.69
N THR A 342 14.88 -12.05 -13.91
CA THR A 342 15.53 -11.32 -15.01
C THR A 342 14.81 -10.01 -15.34
N HIS A 343 13.47 -9.96 -15.23
CA HIS A 343 12.68 -8.76 -15.52
C HIS A 343 12.39 -7.92 -14.27
N ARG A 344 12.36 -8.56 -13.09
CA ARG A 344 12.02 -7.95 -11.80
C ARG A 344 13.03 -8.38 -10.72
N PRO A 345 14.29 -7.92 -10.80
CA PRO A 345 15.34 -8.29 -9.85
C PRO A 345 15.04 -7.81 -8.43
N ASP A 346 14.26 -6.73 -8.29
CA ASP A 346 13.76 -6.18 -7.03
C ASP A 346 12.88 -7.18 -6.25
N LEU A 347 12.30 -8.16 -6.95
CA LEU A 347 11.44 -9.19 -6.35
C LEU A 347 12.19 -10.46 -5.94
N ALA A 348 13.49 -10.57 -6.22
CA ALA A 348 14.23 -11.84 -6.08
C ALA A 348 14.17 -12.45 -4.67
N ALA A 349 14.08 -11.61 -3.63
CA ALA A 349 13.95 -12.06 -2.23
C ALA A 349 12.57 -12.66 -1.91
N ARG A 350 11.54 -12.31 -2.68
CA ARG A 350 10.17 -12.82 -2.53
C ARG A 350 9.88 -14.07 -3.37
N ILE A 351 10.79 -14.46 -4.28
CA ILE A 351 10.56 -15.55 -5.24
C ILE A 351 11.39 -16.78 -4.87
N ARG A 352 10.70 -17.91 -4.65
CA ARG A 352 11.30 -19.22 -4.33
C ARG A 352 10.72 -20.31 -5.22
N VAL A 353 11.48 -21.38 -5.44
CA VAL A 353 10.96 -22.58 -6.10
C VAL A 353 10.15 -23.37 -5.06
N LEU A 354 8.97 -23.86 -5.43
CA LEU A 354 8.08 -24.56 -4.50
C LEU A 354 8.67 -25.89 -4.01
N GLY A 355 9.29 -26.64 -4.92
CA GLY A 355 9.75 -28.00 -4.58
C GLY A 355 10.86 -28.01 -3.53
N PRO A 356 10.92 -29.08 -2.71
CA PRO A 356 11.86 -29.17 -1.60
C PRO A 356 13.31 -29.09 -2.07
N ASN A 357 14.14 -28.31 -1.36
CA ASN A 357 15.53 -28.01 -1.73
C ASN A 357 15.66 -27.41 -3.14
N ASP A 358 14.75 -26.50 -3.49
CA ASP A 358 14.67 -25.82 -4.79
C ASP A 358 14.58 -26.76 -6.00
N ARG A 359 14.03 -27.95 -5.80
CA ARG A 359 13.80 -28.91 -6.90
C ARG A 359 12.59 -28.49 -7.73
N ASP A 360 12.70 -28.69 -9.04
CA ASP A 360 11.61 -28.43 -9.97
C ASP A 360 10.44 -29.41 -9.74
N ILE A 361 9.23 -28.87 -9.80
CA ILE A 361 7.99 -29.64 -9.87
C ILE A 361 7.82 -30.13 -11.33
N PRO A 362 7.81 -31.46 -11.57
CA PRO A 362 7.67 -32.01 -12.93
C PRO A 362 6.38 -31.55 -13.60
N ASP A 363 6.44 -31.27 -14.90
CA ASP A 363 5.26 -30.85 -15.67
C ASP A 363 4.39 -32.07 -16.05
N PRO A 364 3.12 -32.15 -15.62
CA PRO A 364 2.28 -33.32 -15.91
C PRO A 364 1.55 -33.23 -17.26
N ILE A 365 1.68 -32.11 -17.98
CA ILE A 365 0.93 -31.85 -19.21
C ILE A 365 1.08 -32.98 -20.25
N GLY A 366 -0.04 -33.43 -20.80
CA GLY A 366 -0.09 -34.54 -21.78
C GLY A 366 0.23 -35.92 -21.21
N GLY A 367 0.50 -36.03 -19.91
CA GLY A 367 0.67 -37.30 -19.20
C GLY A 367 -0.66 -37.88 -18.70
N GLY A 368 -0.64 -39.16 -18.32
CA GLY A 368 -1.79 -39.80 -17.67
C GLY A 368 -1.90 -39.47 -16.17
N MET A 369 -2.96 -39.96 -15.52
CA MET A 369 -3.26 -39.69 -14.10
C MET A 369 -2.10 -39.98 -13.14
N ASP A 370 -1.28 -41.00 -13.39
CA ASP A 370 -0.12 -41.30 -12.54
C ASP A 370 0.96 -40.20 -12.58
N VAL A 371 1.08 -39.48 -13.70
CA VAL A 371 2.00 -38.33 -13.81
C VAL A 371 1.45 -37.16 -12.99
N TYR A 372 0.15 -36.91 -13.07
CA TYR A 372 -0.53 -35.89 -12.27
C TYR A 372 -0.45 -36.19 -10.76
N ARG A 373 -0.61 -37.45 -10.35
CA ARG A 373 -0.43 -37.87 -8.94
C ARG A 373 0.95 -37.53 -8.41
N ARG A 374 2.01 -37.90 -9.14
CA ARG A 374 3.39 -37.56 -8.75
C ARG A 374 3.63 -36.04 -8.71
N CYS A 375 3.00 -35.30 -9.62
CA CYS A 375 3.04 -33.84 -9.59
C CYS A 375 2.37 -33.28 -8.33
N ARG A 376 1.18 -33.79 -7.97
CA ARG A 376 0.45 -33.40 -6.75
C ARG A 376 1.27 -33.69 -5.50
N GLU A 377 1.83 -34.88 -5.38
CA GLU A 377 2.68 -35.29 -4.25
C GLU A 377 3.91 -34.36 -4.10
N ALA A 378 4.53 -33.97 -5.22
CA ALA A 378 5.65 -33.02 -5.19
C ALA A 378 5.22 -31.62 -4.74
N ILE A 379 4.03 -31.16 -5.15
CA ILE A 379 3.44 -29.90 -4.71
C ILE A 379 3.14 -29.95 -3.20
N GLU A 380 2.49 -31.00 -2.70
CA GLU A 380 2.16 -31.18 -1.28
C GLU A 380 3.42 -31.17 -0.40
N ALA A 381 4.47 -31.88 -0.84
CA ALA A 381 5.76 -31.89 -0.14
C ALA A 381 6.40 -30.49 -0.10
N GLY A 382 6.24 -29.68 -1.14
CA GLY A 382 6.70 -28.29 -1.18
C GLY A 382 5.85 -27.33 -0.34
N LEU A 383 4.54 -27.59 -0.23
CA LEU A 383 3.62 -26.75 0.53
C LEU A 383 3.76 -26.93 2.05
N ALA A 384 4.10 -28.12 2.54
CA ALA A 384 4.28 -28.39 3.97
C ALA A 384 5.10 -27.30 4.72
N PRO A 385 6.34 -26.98 4.32
CA PRO A 385 7.12 -25.92 4.98
C PRO A 385 6.53 -24.52 4.80
N VAL A 386 5.84 -24.26 3.67
CA VAL A 386 5.19 -22.96 3.41
C VAL A 386 4.02 -22.74 4.37
N ILE A 387 3.18 -23.76 4.58
CA ILE A 387 2.05 -23.68 5.52
C ILE A 387 2.55 -23.46 6.95
N GLU A 388 3.64 -24.13 7.34
CA GLU A 388 4.27 -23.86 8.63
C GLU A 388 4.77 -22.41 8.73
N GLU A 389 5.43 -21.88 7.71
CA GLU A 389 5.93 -20.50 7.68
C GLU A 389 4.80 -19.48 7.80
N LEU A 390 3.70 -19.68 7.05
CA LEU A 390 2.53 -18.80 7.07
C LEU A 390 1.82 -18.79 8.43
N THR A 391 1.82 -19.92 9.13
CA THR A 391 1.12 -20.07 10.43
C THR A 391 1.99 -19.83 11.65
N LYS A 392 3.32 -19.78 11.48
CA LYS A 392 4.30 -19.45 12.54
C LYS A 392 4.51 -17.95 12.71
N GLN A 393 3.86 -17.08 11.92
CA GLN A 393 4.00 -15.63 12.08
C GLN A 393 3.47 -15.21 13.46
N PRO A 394 4.33 -14.70 14.37
CA PRO A 394 3.94 -14.30 15.72
C PRO A 394 3.11 -13.02 15.76
#